data_AF-A0A4V3B0B2-F1
#
_entry.id   AF-A0A4V3B0B2-F1
#
_cell.length_a   1.000
_cell.length_b   1.000
_cell.length_c   1.000
_cell.angle_alpha   90.00
_cell.angle_beta   90.00
_cell.angle_gamma   90.00
#
_symmetry.space_group_name_H-M   'P 1'
#
loop_
_entity.id
_entity.type
_entity.pdbx_description
1 polymer ?
#
loop_
_entity_poly.entity_id
_entity_poly.type
_entity_poly.pdbx_seq_one_letter_code
_entity_poly.pdbx_strand_id
1 'polypeptide(L)'
;MTLNPQAPQGAVKKTLAVVVLAGLMLTGCGSKQEATEPASAATAVATAAAKVSVPGVVGMTLDKATDQLEDLGFKVEAKDIVDGKSIFKESNWQVISQDPAENAQAEEGSTVKLGVKSLEKIEAEKAAAEKAAADKAAAELAAAQQAAAEKAAADAAAAAQAAAEQAARDAAARQAVPVPAPAAPVAPAPAPAPAAPVAPAPAAVYYENCTAARAAGAAPVYAGTPGYGKHLDRDGDGIGCDK
;
A
#
# COMPACT_ATOMS: atom_id res chain seq x y z
N MET A 1 -9.60 43.57 -30.92
CA MET A 1 -10.26 42.25 -30.78
C MET A 1 -10.19 41.84 -29.33
N THR A 2 -11.38 41.69 -28.76
CA THR A 2 -11.70 41.71 -27.33
C THR A 2 -11.28 40.42 -26.64
N LEU A 3 -10.47 40.52 -25.58
CA LEU A 3 -10.21 39.47 -24.61
C LEU A 3 -11.48 39.23 -23.79
N ASN A 4 -12.06 38.03 -23.88
CA ASN A 4 -13.17 37.59 -23.03
C ASN A 4 -12.68 36.45 -22.12
N PRO A 5 -12.84 36.56 -20.79
CA PRO A 5 -12.23 35.66 -19.81
C PRO A 5 -12.92 34.29 -19.66
N GLN A 6 -12.11 33.28 -19.35
CA GLN A 6 -12.54 31.96 -18.89
C GLN A 6 -13.08 32.00 -17.45
N ALA A 7 -14.29 31.49 -17.26
CA ALA A 7 -14.77 30.77 -16.07
C ALA A 7 -16.05 29.99 -16.50
N PRO A 8 -16.30 28.75 -16.03
CA PRO A 8 -16.56 28.51 -14.61
C PRO A 8 -15.87 27.28 -14.01
N GLN A 9 -15.33 27.49 -12.80
CA GLN A 9 -14.97 26.45 -11.84
C GLN A 9 -16.26 25.88 -11.22
N GLY A 10 -16.70 24.71 -11.69
CA GLY A 10 -17.78 23.93 -11.07
C GLY A 10 -17.26 23.11 -9.90
N ALA A 11 -17.05 23.74 -8.74
CA ALA A 11 -16.72 23.05 -7.50
C ALA A 11 -18.00 22.41 -6.91
N VAL A 12 -18.25 21.13 -7.23
CA VAL A 12 -19.33 20.35 -6.61
C VAL A 12 -18.87 19.85 -5.25
N LYS A 13 -19.25 20.59 -4.19
CA LYS A 13 -19.12 20.17 -2.79
C LYS A 13 -20.09 19.04 -2.48
N LYS A 14 -19.64 17.79 -2.59
CA LYS A 14 -20.33 16.62 -2.03
C LYS A 14 -20.09 16.60 -0.52
N THR A 15 -20.98 17.26 0.22
CA THR A 15 -21.06 17.11 1.67
C THR A 15 -21.99 15.94 1.97
N LEU A 16 -21.39 14.79 2.29
CA LEU A 16 -22.05 13.70 2.99
C LEU A 16 -22.58 14.24 4.33
N ALA A 17 -23.88 14.11 4.59
CA ALA A 17 -24.44 14.19 5.93
C ALA A 17 -25.18 12.88 6.21
N VAL A 18 -24.65 12.19 7.20
CA VAL A 18 -24.97 10.85 7.69
C VAL A 18 -25.77 11.01 8.98
N VAL A 19 -26.88 10.26 9.08
CA VAL A 19 -27.52 9.73 10.30
C VAL A 19 -28.30 10.72 11.19
N VAL A 20 -29.54 10.35 11.53
CA VAL A 20 -29.95 9.86 12.88
C VAL A 20 -31.38 9.29 12.77
N LEU A 21 -31.47 7.97 12.94
CA LEU A 21 -32.69 7.24 13.30
C LEU A 21 -33.04 7.59 14.75
N ALA A 22 -34.24 8.13 14.98
CA ALA A 22 -34.85 8.18 16.30
C ALA A 22 -36.03 7.19 16.30
N GLY A 23 -35.86 6.10 17.06
CA GLY A 23 -36.88 5.09 17.30
C GLY A 23 -38.00 5.63 18.19
N LEU A 24 -39.24 5.37 17.79
CA LEU A 24 -40.43 5.58 18.59
C LEU A 24 -40.83 4.22 19.20
N MET A 25 -40.35 3.95 20.41
CA MET A 25 -40.89 2.88 21.25
C MET A 25 -42.15 3.42 21.93
N LEU A 26 -43.32 2.91 21.54
CA LEU A 26 -44.53 3.04 22.36
C LEU A 26 -44.89 1.69 22.96
N THR A 27 -44.44 1.52 24.20
CA THR A 27 -44.89 0.54 25.17
C THR A 27 -46.37 0.79 25.48
N GLY A 28 -47.25 -0.07 24.99
CA GLY A 28 -48.67 -0.12 25.36
C GLY A 28 -49.00 -1.45 26.01
N CYS A 29 -48.88 -1.48 27.34
CA CYS A 29 -49.39 -2.56 28.19
C CYS A 29 -50.92 -2.40 28.31
N GLY A 30 -51.70 -3.47 28.13
CA GLY A 30 -53.16 -3.37 28.16
C GLY A 30 -53.88 -4.70 27.99
N SER A 31 -53.66 -5.64 28.91
CA SER A 31 -54.53 -6.80 29.11
C SER A 31 -55.89 -6.31 29.64
N LYS A 32 -56.92 -6.32 28.79
CA LYS A 32 -58.31 -6.32 29.26
C LYS A 32 -58.99 -7.61 28.83
N GLN A 33 -58.95 -8.54 29.77
CA GLN A 33 -59.77 -9.72 29.87
C GLN A 33 -61.22 -9.28 30.09
N GLU A 34 -62.12 -9.67 29.20
CA GLU A 34 -63.56 -9.65 29.45
C GLU A 34 -64.07 -11.08 29.23
N ALA A 35 -64.75 -11.58 30.26
CA ALA A 35 -65.19 -12.95 30.41
C ALA A 35 -66.52 -13.20 29.68
N THR A 36 -66.62 -14.37 29.02
CA THR A 36 -67.65 -15.43 29.21
C THR A 36 -69.10 -14.94 29.42
N GLU A 37 -70.13 -15.24 28.60
CA GLU A 37 -70.66 -16.54 28.15
C GLU A 37 -71.94 -16.32 27.27
N PRO A 38 -72.72 -17.34 26.83
CA PRO A 38 -72.64 -18.09 25.57
C PRO A 38 -73.86 -17.89 24.62
N ALA A 39 -73.91 -18.70 23.56
CA ALA A 39 -75.07 -19.03 22.71
C ALA A 39 -75.27 -18.21 21.42
N SER A 40 -74.64 -18.67 20.35
CA SER A 40 -75.41 -19.24 19.24
C SER A 40 -74.49 -20.17 18.45
N ALA A 41 -74.70 -21.47 18.65
CA ALA A 41 -74.08 -22.53 17.86
C ALA A 41 -74.66 -22.48 16.44
N ALA A 42 -74.01 -21.74 15.55
CA ALA A 42 -73.95 -22.14 14.17
C ALA A 42 -72.73 -23.06 14.05
N THR A 43 -72.99 -24.35 13.97
CA THR A 43 -72.00 -25.37 13.63
C THR A 43 -71.52 -25.11 12.19
N ALA A 44 -70.65 -24.13 12.00
CA ALA A 44 -69.79 -24.10 10.84
C ALA A 44 -68.76 -25.18 11.09
N VAL A 45 -68.94 -26.32 10.43
CA VAL A 45 -67.85 -27.28 10.22
C VAL A 45 -66.85 -26.55 9.32
N ALA A 46 -66.01 -25.71 9.93
CA ALA A 46 -64.75 -25.34 9.34
C ALA A 46 -63.93 -26.64 9.35
N THR A 47 -63.99 -27.38 8.25
CA THR A 47 -62.90 -28.25 7.84
C THR A 47 -61.64 -27.37 7.91
N ALA A 48 -60.90 -27.46 9.01
CA ALA A 48 -59.58 -26.90 9.10
C ALA A 48 -58.76 -27.62 8.03
N ALA A 49 -58.58 -26.97 6.88
CA ALA A 49 -57.76 -27.51 5.81
C ALA A 49 -56.39 -27.84 6.40
N ALA A 50 -55.90 -29.05 6.13
CA ALA A 50 -54.58 -29.47 6.54
C ALA A 50 -53.58 -28.49 5.92
N LYS A 51 -52.92 -27.70 6.77
CA LYS A 51 -51.89 -26.75 6.35
C LYS A 51 -50.58 -27.51 6.23
N VAL A 52 -50.08 -27.64 5.02
CA VAL A 52 -48.81 -28.27 4.71
C VAL A 52 -47.77 -27.15 4.52
N SER A 53 -46.55 -27.40 5.03
CA SER A 53 -45.45 -26.45 4.86
C SER A 53 -44.92 -26.55 3.44
N VAL A 54 -44.88 -25.42 2.73
CA VAL A 54 -44.36 -25.36 1.37
C VAL A 54 -42.83 -25.42 1.42
N PRO A 55 -42.17 -26.39 0.77
CA PRO A 55 -40.72 -26.50 0.82
C PRO A 55 -40.06 -25.41 -0.04
N GLY A 56 -38.81 -25.04 0.28
CA GLY A 56 -38.01 -24.12 -0.53
C GLY A 56 -37.45 -24.79 -1.77
N VAL A 57 -37.83 -24.30 -2.95
CA VAL A 57 -37.35 -24.80 -4.25
C VAL A 57 -36.54 -23.78 -5.05
N VAL A 58 -36.30 -22.60 -4.50
CA VAL A 58 -35.46 -21.57 -5.13
C VAL A 58 -34.02 -22.07 -5.29
N GLY A 59 -33.48 -21.96 -6.51
CA GLY A 59 -32.17 -22.47 -6.89
C GLY A 59 -32.18 -23.90 -7.44
N MET A 60 -33.30 -24.63 -7.35
CA MET A 60 -33.44 -25.94 -7.99
C MET A 60 -33.79 -25.79 -9.48
N THR A 61 -33.53 -26.84 -10.26
CA THR A 61 -34.07 -26.95 -11.61
C THR A 61 -35.57 -27.18 -11.54
N LEU A 62 -36.31 -26.68 -12.53
CA LEU A 62 -37.78 -26.69 -12.48
C LEU A 62 -38.33 -28.12 -12.41
N ASP A 63 -37.71 -29.10 -13.07
CA ASP A 63 -38.11 -30.51 -12.98
C ASP A 63 -38.10 -31.01 -11.52
N LYS A 64 -36.99 -30.78 -10.81
CA LYS A 64 -36.85 -31.21 -9.40
C LYS A 64 -37.76 -30.45 -8.46
N ALA A 65 -37.95 -29.16 -8.74
CA ALA A 65 -38.85 -28.31 -7.97
C ALA A 65 -40.32 -28.77 -8.12
N THR A 66 -40.72 -29.13 -9.34
CA THR A 66 -42.05 -29.67 -9.63
C THR A 66 -42.25 -31.00 -8.92
N ASP A 67 -41.33 -31.95 -9.09
CA ASP A 67 -41.39 -33.27 -8.43
C ASP A 67 -41.55 -33.12 -6.91
N GLN A 68 -40.75 -32.27 -6.27
CA GLN A 68 -40.78 -32.07 -4.81
C GLN A 68 -42.09 -31.44 -4.31
N LEU A 69 -42.72 -30.59 -5.11
CA LEU A 69 -43.98 -29.93 -4.75
C LEU A 69 -45.18 -30.85 -4.99
N GLU A 70 -45.20 -31.56 -6.12
CA GLU A 70 -46.25 -32.52 -6.45
C GLU A 70 -46.24 -33.73 -5.51
N ASP A 71 -45.07 -34.20 -5.06
CA ASP A 71 -44.93 -35.24 -4.04
C ASP A 71 -45.59 -34.87 -2.69
N LEU A 72 -45.71 -33.57 -2.40
CA LEU A 72 -46.39 -33.04 -1.22
C LEU A 72 -47.85 -32.64 -1.48
N GLY A 73 -48.36 -32.94 -2.68
CA GLY A 73 -49.73 -32.64 -3.08
C GLY A 73 -49.96 -31.18 -3.48
N PHE A 74 -48.92 -30.39 -3.74
CA PHE A 74 -49.08 -29.04 -4.28
C PHE A 74 -49.17 -29.05 -5.81
N LYS A 75 -49.92 -28.10 -6.37
CA LYS A 75 -49.95 -27.85 -7.81
C LYS A 75 -48.88 -26.82 -8.17
N VAL A 76 -48.26 -26.96 -9.33
CA VAL A 76 -47.17 -26.08 -9.75
C VAL A 76 -47.56 -25.27 -10.98
N GLU A 77 -47.39 -23.95 -10.89
CA GLU A 77 -47.51 -23.03 -12.03
C GLU A 77 -46.19 -22.33 -12.26
N ALA A 78 -45.43 -22.77 -13.27
CA ALA A 78 -44.15 -22.16 -13.62
C ALA A 78 -44.30 -21.12 -14.74
N LYS A 79 -43.66 -19.96 -14.56
CA LYS A 79 -43.61 -18.89 -15.57
C LYS A 79 -42.21 -18.32 -15.68
N ASP A 80 -41.75 -18.12 -16.91
CA ASP A 80 -40.56 -17.31 -17.17
C ASP A 80 -40.84 -15.85 -16.80
N ILE A 81 -40.23 -15.39 -15.71
CA ILE A 81 -40.39 -14.00 -15.23
C ILE A 81 -39.35 -13.05 -15.82
N VAL A 82 -38.42 -13.56 -16.63
CA VAL A 82 -37.34 -12.78 -17.23
C VAL A 82 -37.64 -12.45 -18.67
N ASP A 83 -37.88 -13.47 -19.50
CA ASP A 83 -38.10 -13.29 -20.94
C ASP A 83 -39.55 -13.63 -21.37
N GLY A 84 -40.39 -14.12 -20.45
CA GLY A 84 -41.79 -14.48 -20.74
C GLY A 84 -41.96 -15.64 -21.73
N LYS A 85 -40.94 -16.47 -21.94
CA LYS A 85 -40.96 -17.57 -22.91
C LYS A 85 -41.73 -18.78 -22.38
N SER A 86 -42.21 -19.60 -23.30
CA SER A 86 -42.81 -20.90 -22.99
C SER A 86 -41.74 -21.90 -22.53
N ILE A 87 -42.06 -22.64 -21.48
CA ILE A 87 -41.19 -23.65 -20.87
C ILE A 87 -41.42 -24.97 -21.63
N PHE A 88 -40.50 -25.32 -22.54
CA PHE A 88 -40.60 -26.57 -23.33
C PHE A 88 -39.85 -27.76 -22.70
N LYS A 89 -38.85 -27.49 -21.84
CA LYS A 89 -38.04 -28.52 -21.16
C LYS A 89 -37.64 -28.01 -19.79
N GLU A 90 -38.34 -28.46 -18.75
CA GLU A 90 -38.22 -27.94 -17.38
C GLU A 90 -36.80 -28.01 -16.82
N SER A 91 -36.03 -29.05 -17.13
CA SER A 91 -34.62 -29.17 -16.70
C SER A 91 -33.69 -28.07 -17.23
N ASN A 92 -34.11 -27.30 -18.24
CA ASN A 92 -33.33 -26.15 -18.75
C ASN A 92 -33.66 -24.84 -18.02
N TRP A 93 -34.52 -24.88 -17.00
CA TRP A 93 -34.98 -23.73 -16.24
C TRP A 93 -34.63 -23.87 -14.77
N GLN A 94 -34.23 -22.77 -14.14
CA GLN A 94 -33.97 -22.69 -12.71
C GLN A 94 -35.02 -21.81 -12.04
N VAL A 95 -35.52 -22.26 -10.89
CA VAL A 95 -36.43 -21.47 -10.06
C VAL A 95 -35.64 -20.35 -9.40
N ILE A 96 -36.05 -19.10 -9.65
CA ILE A 96 -35.44 -17.90 -9.06
C ILE A 96 -36.40 -17.18 -8.11
N SER A 97 -37.69 -17.51 -8.14
CA SER A 97 -38.70 -16.99 -7.23
C SER A 97 -39.78 -18.03 -7.00
N GLN A 98 -40.34 -18.04 -5.80
CA GLN A 98 -41.39 -18.96 -5.39
C GLN A 98 -42.43 -18.19 -4.57
N ASP A 99 -43.70 -18.42 -4.90
CA ASP A 99 -44.86 -17.87 -4.18
C ASP A 99 -45.92 -18.97 -3.98
N PRO A 100 -46.38 -19.25 -2.75
CA PRO A 100 -45.94 -18.68 -1.47
C PRO A 100 -44.48 -19.04 -1.12
N ALA A 101 -43.83 -18.19 -0.32
CA ALA A 101 -42.42 -18.32 0.06
C ALA A 101 -42.11 -19.64 0.79
N GLU A 102 -40.82 -20.00 0.87
CA GLU A 102 -40.41 -21.21 1.60
C GLU A 102 -40.94 -21.21 3.04
N ASN A 103 -41.28 -22.40 3.53
CA ASN A 103 -41.84 -22.65 4.85
C ASN A 103 -43.17 -21.92 5.14
N ALA A 104 -43.77 -21.28 4.13
CA ALA A 104 -45.12 -20.75 4.26
C ALA A 104 -46.12 -21.90 4.44
N GLN A 105 -47.15 -21.67 5.24
CA GLN A 105 -48.25 -22.61 5.37
C GLN A 105 -49.25 -22.40 4.24
N ALA A 106 -49.45 -23.43 3.44
CA ALA A 106 -50.46 -23.44 2.39
C ALA A 106 -51.37 -24.67 2.55
N GLU A 107 -52.58 -24.58 2.04
CA GLU A 107 -53.51 -25.71 2.07
C GLU A 107 -52.97 -26.83 1.16
N GLU A 108 -53.13 -28.09 1.59
CA GLU A 108 -52.86 -29.24 0.74
C GLU A 108 -53.68 -29.15 -0.56
N GLY A 109 -53.05 -29.35 -1.73
CA GLY A 109 -53.69 -29.13 -3.04
C GLY A 109 -53.65 -27.70 -3.57
N SER A 110 -53.07 -26.75 -2.82
CA SER A 110 -52.89 -25.36 -3.27
C SER A 110 -51.83 -25.22 -4.38
N THR A 111 -51.90 -24.12 -5.13
CA THR A 111 -50.99 -23.85 -6.24
C THR A 111 -49.81 -22.98 -5.80
N VAL A 112 -48.61 -23.48 -6.06
CA VAL A 112 -47.34 -22.76 -5.90
C VAL A 112 -46.90 -22.19 -7.26
N LYS A 113 -46.77 -20.87 -7.33
CA LYS A 113 -46.30 -20.14 -8.50
C LYS A 113 -44.77 -20.03 -8.47
N LEU A 114 -44.13 -20.52 -9.52
CA LEU A 114 -42.67 -20.50 -9.67
C LEU A 114 -42.27 -19.51 -10.76
N GLY A 115 -41.45 -18.55 -10.38
CA GLY A 115 -40.74 -17.70 -11.32
C GLY A 115 -39.44 -18.36 -11.73
N VAL A 116 -39.29 -18.68 -13.01
CA VAL A 116 -38.12 -19.36 -13.54
C VAL A 116 -37.32 -18.50 -14.49
N LYS A 117 -36.06 -18.89 -14.68
CA LYS A 117 -35.13 -18.30 -15.64
C LYS A 117 -34.36 -19.41 -16.33
N SER A 118 -34.10 -19.27 -17.64
CA SER A 118 -33.37 -20.31 -18.37
C SER A 118 -31.92 -20.40 -17.89
N LEU A 119 -31.41 -21.62 -17.78
CA LEU A 119 -30.02 -21.88 -17.36
C LEU A 119 -29.04 -21.18 -18.30
N GLU A 120 -29.28 -21.22 -19.60
CA GLU A 120 -28.45 -20.52 -20.60
C GLU A 120 -28.37 -19.01 -20.33
N LYS A 121 -29.47 -18.39 -19.91
CA LYS A 121 -29.51 -16.96 -19.57
C LYS A 121 -28.77 -16.68 -18.25
N ILE A 122 -28.89 -17.56 -17.27
CA ILE A 122 -28.18 -17.47 -15.98
C ILE A 122 -26.67 -17.57 -16.20
N GLU A 123 -26.25 -18.55 -16.99
CA GLU A 123 -24.85 -18.74 -17.35
C GLU A 123 -24.31 -17.58 -18.18
N ALA A 124 -25.08 -17.09 -19.17
CA ALA A 124 -24.69 -15.94 -19.98
C ALA A 124 -24.54 -14.67 -19.14
N GLU A 125 -25.46 -14.41 -18.21
CA GLU A 125 -25.36 -13.25 -17.31
C GLU A 125 -24.23 -13.39 -16.29
N LYS A 126 -24.01 -14.59 -15.74
CA LYS A 126 -22.86 -14.87 -14.88
C LYS A 126 -21.56 -14.65 -15.66
N ALA A 127 -21.46 -15.19 -16.87
CA ALA A 127 -20.30 -15.02 -17.73
C ALA A 127 -20.07 -13.55 -18.11
N ALA A 128 -21.14 -12.80 -18.39
CA ALA A 128 -21.06 -11.37 -18.66
C ALA A 128 -20.61 -10.57 -17.42
N ALA A 129 -21.13 -10.90 -16.23
CA ALA A 129 -20.72 -10.29 -14.98
C ALA A 129 -19.25 -10.61 -14.63
N GLU A 130 -18.83 -11.86 -14.85
CA GLU A 130 -17.45 -12.31 -14.65
C GLU A 130 -16.49 -11.64 -15.63
N LYS A 131 -16.88 -11.55 -16.91
CA LYS A 131 -16.11 -10.80 -17.92
C LYS A 131 -16.02 -9.31 -17.58
N ALA A 132 -17.11 -8.69 -17.14
CA ALA A 132 -17.10 -7.28 -16.74
C ALA A 132 -16.20 -7.05 -15.52
N ALA A 133 -16.18 -7.98 -14.56
CA ALA A 133 -15.27 -7.93 -13.42
C ALA A 133 -13.81 -8.07 -13.86
N ALA A 134 -13.51 -9.00 -14.78
CA ALA A 134 -12.17 -9.19 -15.33
C ALA A 134 -11.69 -7.96 -16.13
N ASP A 135 -12.54 -7.39 -16.98
CA ASP A 135 -12.23 -6.18 -17.75
C ASP A 135 -11.96 -4.98 -16.82
N LYS A 136 -12.76 -4.81 -15.76
CA LYS A 136 -12.55 -3.78 -14.73
C LYS A 136 -11.22 -3.98 -14.00
N ALA A 137 -10.91 -5.21 -13.59
CA ALA A 137 -9.64 -5.53 -12.93
C ALA A 137 -8.43 -5.26 -13.84
N ALA A 138 -8.53 -5.60 -15.12
CA ALA A 138 -7.48 -5.31 -16.11
C ALA A 138 -7.28 -3.80 -16.32
N ALA A 139 -8.36 -3.02 -16.36
CA ALA A 139 -8.29 -1.56 -16.47
C ALA A 139 -7.65 -0.92 -15.24
N GLU A 140 -8.00 -1.39 -14.03
CA GLU A 140 -7.39 -0.92 -12.77
C GLU A 140 -5.90 -1.26 -12.71
N LEU A 141 -5.51 -2.45 -13.15
CA LEU A 141 -4.10 -2.86 -13.24
C LEU A 141 -3.32 -1.99 -14.24
N ALA A 142 -3.89 -1.72 -15.41
CA ALA A 142 -3.27 -0.88 -16.42
C ALA A 142 -3.09 0.57 -15.92
N ALA A 143 -4.10 1.12 -15.25
CA ALA A 143 -4.02 2.45 -14.63
C ALA A 143 -2.94 2.51 -13.53
N ALA A 144 -2.83 1.48 -12.69
CA ALA A 144 -1.81 1.39 -11.67
C ALA A 144 -0.39 1.29 -12.26
N GLN A 145 -0.21 0.52 -13.34
CA GLN A 145 1.07 0.43 -14.05
C GLN A 145 1.47 1.74 -14.72
N GLN A 146 0.52 2.45 -15.35
CA GLN A 146 0.78 3.76 -15.92
C GLN A 146 1.20 4.78 -14.85
N ALA A 147 0.49 4.82 -13.72
CA ALA A 147 0.84 5.70 -12.60
C ALA A 147 2.23 5.37 -12.02
N ALA A 148 2.56 4.08 -11.92
CA ALA A 148 3.89 3.64 -11.49
C ALA A 148 5.00 4.06 -12.48
N ALA A 149 4.73 3.95 -13.79
CA ALA A 149 5.66 4.38 -14.83
C ALA A 149 5.87 5.90 -14.84
N GLU A 150 4.81 6.71 -14.68
CA GLU A 150 4.92 8.17 -14.55
C GLU A 150 5.71 8.56 -13.30
N LYS A 151 5.45 7.91 -12.15
CA LYS A 151 6.23 8.15 -10.94
C LYS A 151 7.71 7.80 -11.15
N ALA A 152 8.01 6.65 -11.75
CA ALA A 152 9.38 6.26 -12.05
C ALA A 152 10.07 7.24 -13.00
N ALA A 153 9.36 7.76 -14.00
CA ALA A 153 9.87 8.79 -14.91
C ALA A 153 10.14 10.12 -14.19
N ALA A 154 9.26 10.54 -13.28
CA ALA A 154 9.43 11.74 -12.47
C ALA A 154 10.62 11.62 -11.51
N ASP A 155 10.76 10.48 -10.83
CA ASP A 155 11.89 10.20 -9.93
C ASP A 155 13.22 10.20 -10.71
N ALA A 156 13.24 9.59 -11.91
CA ALA A 156 14.42 9.59 -12.78
C ALA A 156 14.78 11.02 -13.27
N ALA A 157 13.78 11.82 -13.63
CA ALA A 157 13.99 13.21 -14.02
C ALA A 157 14.56 14.06 -12.87
N ALA A 158 14.03 13.88 -11.65
CA ALA A 158 14.53 14.56 -10.45
C ALA A 158 15.99 14.14 -10.14
N ALA A 159 16.31 12.84 -10.26
CA ALA A 159 17.68 12.35 -10.08
C ALA A 159 18.65 12.93 -11.12
N ALA A 160 18.23 13.03 -12.40
CA ALA A 160 19.03 13.63 -13.46
C ALA A 160 19.27 15.13 -13.22
N GLN A 161 18.27 15.87 -12.76
CA GLN A 161 18.42 17.28 -12.38
C GLN A 161 19.39 17.45 -11.21
N ALA A 162 19.27 16.64 -10.16
CA ALA A 162 20.18 16.67 -9.02
C ALA A 162 21.63 16.37 -9.43
N ALA A 163 21.83 15.38 -10.31
CA ALA A 163 23.15 15.06 -10.85
C ALA A 163 23.74 16.20 -11.70
N ALA A 164 22.91 16.85 -12.53
CA ALA A 164 23.33 18.00 -13.32
C ALA A 164 23.72 19.20 -12.44
N GLU A 165 22.98 19.47 -11.37
CA GLU A 165 23.30 20.55 -10.44
C GLU A 165 24.59 20.26 -9.67
N GLN A 166 24.80 19.01 -9.24
CA GLN A 166 26.06 18.61 -8.61
C GLN A 166 27.24 18.77 -9.57
N ALA A 167 27.10 18.34 -10.83
CA ALA A 167 28.13 18.51 -11.84
C ALA A 167 28.46 20.00 -12.09
N ALA A 168 27.45 20.88 -12.07
CA ALA A 168 27.65 22.32 -12.18
C ALA A 168 28.39 22.91 -10.98
N ARG A 169 28.06 22.47 -9.75
CA ARG A 169 28.77 22.87 -8.52
C ARG A 169 30.23 22.44 -8.54
N ASP A 170 30.50 21.20 -8.93
CA ASP A 170 31.86 20.66 -9.04
C ASP A 170 32.67 21.42 -10.11
N ALA A 171 32.06 21.75 -11.25
CA ALA A 171 32.69 22.56 -12.28
C ALA A 171 33.03 23.97 -11.80
N ALA A 172 32.11 24.62 -11.06
CA ALA A 172 32.35 25.94 -10.48
C ALA A 172 33.48 25.91 -9.44
N ALA A 173 33.51 24.89 -8.57
CA ALA A 173 34.58 24.70 -7.59
C ALA A 173 35.96 24.54 -8.25
N ARG A 174 36.05 23.81 -9.37
CA ARG A 174 37.30 23.66 -10.14
C ARG A 174 37.79 24.98 -10.74
N GLN A 175 36.89 25.87 -11.14
CA GLN A 175 37.24 27.19 -11.68
C GLN A 175 37.66 28.19 -10.59
N ALA A 176 37.20 27.99 -9.35
CA ALA A 176 37.51 28.87 -8.22
C ALA A 176 38.85 28.56 -7.54
N VAL A 177 39.58 27.50 -7.94
CA VAL A 177 40.91 27.21 -7.40
C VAL A 177 41.85 28.33 -7.84
N PRO A 178 42.36 29.18 -6.93
CA PRO A 178 43.27 30.25 -7.30
C PRO A 178 44.52 29.63 -7.92
N VAL A 179 44.94 30.14 -9.08
CA VAL A 179 46.27 29.86 -9.61
C VAL A 179 47.26 30.22 -8.50
N PRO A 180 48.11 29.28 -8.04
CA PRO A 180 49.09 29.61 -7.02
C PRO A 180 49.85 30.84 -7.50
N ALA A 181 49.81 31.90 -6.70
CA ALA A 181 50.53 33.13 -7.02
C ALA A 181 51.97 32.73 -7.39
N PRO A 182 52.51 33.21 -8.52
CA PRO A 182 53.89 32.90 -8.88
C PRO A 182 54.73 33.22 -7.65
N ALA A 183 55.46 32.22 -7.16
CA ALA A 183 56.33 32.38 -6.00
C ALA A 183 57.11 33.68 -6.21
N ALA A 184 56.92 34.63 -5.30
CA ALA A 184 57.59 35.92 -5.42
C ALA A 184 59.08 35.64 -5.68
N PRO A 185 59.72 36.32 -6.65
CA PRO A 185 61.15 36.15 -6.84
C PRO A 185 61.79 36.41 -5.48
N VAL A 186 62.45 35.37 -4.95
CA VAL A 186 63.22 35.48 -3.71
C VAL A 186 64.11 36.70 -3.92
N ALA A 187 63.90 37.74 -3.12
CA ALA A 187 64.68 38.96 -3.25
C ALA A 187 66.17 38.56 -3.25
N PRO A 188 67.01 39.08 -4.15
CA PRO A 188 68.43 38.80 -4.10
C PRO A 188 68.89 39.12 -2.68
N ALA A 189 69.51 38.11 -2.05
CA ALA A 189 70.05 38.25 -0.71
C ALA A 189 70.87 39.57 -0.64
N PRO A 190 70.70 40.37 0.43
CA PRO A 190 71.45 41.61 0.57
C PRO A 190 72.94 41.29 0.43
N ALA A 191 73.66 42.16 -0.29
CA ALA A 191 75.10 42.05 -0.51
C ALA A 191 75.82 41.80 0.83
N PRO A 192 76.85 40.93 0.87
CA PRO A 192 77.50 40.53 2.10
C PRO A 192 78.06 41.77 2.82
N ALA A 193 77.54 42.03 4.02
CA ALA A 193 78.24 42.86 4.98
C ALA A 193 79.60 42.22 5.30
N PRO A 194 80.66 43.00 5.56
CA PRO A 194 81.99 42.47 5.84
C PRO A 194 81.96 41.46 6.99
N ALA A 195 82.60 40.31 6.75
CA ALA A 195 82.59 39.16 7.63
C ALA A 195 83.08 39.50 9.04
N ALA A 196 82.23 39.24 10.04
CA ALA A 196 82.68 39.00 11.41
C ALA A 196 83.33 37.59 11.47
N PRO A 197 84.38 37.39 12.30
CA PRO A 197 85.06 36.10 12.39
C PRO A 197 84.11 35.00 12.87
N VAL A 198 84.08 33.89 12.12
CA VAL A 198 83.32 32.68 12.44
C VAL A 198 83.87 32.09 13.74
N ALA A 199 83.01 31.89 14.74
CA ALA A 199 83.33 31.15 15.94
C ALA A 199 83.67 29.68 15.57
N PRO A 200 84.64 29.02 16.22
CA PRO A 200 84.97 27.64 15.93
C PRO A 200 83.76 26.72 16.16
N ALA A 201 83.48 25.83 15.20
CA ALA A 201 82.49 24.77 15.35
C ALA A 201 82.86 23.91 16.59
N PRO A 202 81.88 23.50 17.43
CA PRO A 202 82.18 22.70 18.61
C PRO A 202 82.77 21.34 18.19
N ALA A 203 83.80 20.91 18.93
CA ALA A 203 84.47 19.64 18.72
C ALA A 203 83.46 18.48 18.74
N ALA A 204 83.62 17.53 17.81
CA ALA A 204 82.78 16.35 17.70
C ALA A 204 82.92 15.49 18.97
N VAL A 205 81.89 15.50 19.81
CA VAL A 205 81.77 14.56 20.92
C VAL A 205 81.44 13.19 20.34
N TYR A 206 82.06 12.13 20.83
CA TYR A 206 81.77 10.75 20.43
C TYR A 206 81.53 9.89 21.67
N TYR A 207 80.40 9.18 21.70
CA TYR A 207 80.09 8.19 22.73
C TYR A 207 80.20 6.80 22.13
N GLU A 208 80.96 5.91 22.76
CA GLU A 208 81.10 4.53 22.30
C GLU A 208 79.80 3.74 22.45
N ASN A 209 79.01 4.01 23.50
CA ASN A 209 77.74 3.35 23.78
C ASN A 209 76.83 4.20 24.69
N CYS A 210 75.58 3.76 24.87
CA CYS A 210 74.59 4.48 25.66
C CYS A 210 74.91 4.59 27.16
N THR A 211 75.69 3.66 27.70
CA THR A 211 76.16 3.77 29.09
C THR A 211 77.11 4.94 29.25
N ALA A 212 78.04 5.13 28.31
CA ALA A 212 78.95 6.28 28.29
C ALA A 212 78.18 7.61 28.12
N ALA A 213 77.18 7.64 27.23
CA ALA A 213 76.35 8.83 27.01
C ALA A 213 75.52 9.20 28.26
N ARG A 214 74.94 8.21 28.96
CA ARG A 214 74.21 8.44 30.22
C ARG A 214 75.13 8.84 31.37
N ALA A 215 76.30 8.21 31.50
CA ALA A 215 77.28 8.57 32.51
C ALA A 215 77.80 10.01 32.34
N ALA A 216 77.90 10.47 31.09
CA ALA A 216 78.21 11.86 30.75
C ALA A 216 77.00 12.82 30.90
N GLY A 217 75.82 12.32 31.27
CA GLY A 217 74.60 13.13 31.39
C GLY A 217 74.04 13.63 30.06
N ALA A 218 74.45 13.05 28.94
CA ALA A 218 74.13 13.52 27.58
C ALA A 218 72.93 12.80 26.94
N ALA A 219 72.36 11.78 27.59
CA ALA A 219 71.20 11.06 27.09
C ALA A 219 69.87 11.73 27.54
N PRO A 220 68.83 11.76 26.69
CA PRO A 220 68.77 11.23 25.31
C PRO A 220 69.57 12.07 24.30
N VAL A 221 70.21 11.40 23.33
CA VAL A 221 71.05 12.02 22.29
C VAL A 221 70.27 12.12 20.97
N TYR A 222 69.97 13.32 20.51
CA TYR A 222 69.10 13.52 19.34
C TYR A 222 69.85 13.52 18.00
N ALA A 223 69.23 12.99 16.95
CA ALA A 223 69.77 13.01 15.60
C ALA A 223 70.14 14.45 15.15
N GLY A 224 71.34 14.59 14.59
CA GLY A 224 71.88 15.88 14.16
C GLY A 224 72.62 16.67 15.25
N THR A 225 72.62 16.21 16.50
CA THR A 225 73.43 16.81 17.57
C THR A 225 74.86 16.24 17.59
N PRO A 226 75.89 17.02 17.99
CA PRO A 226 77.22 16.50 18.24
C PRO A 226 77.18 15.41 19.31
N GLY A 227 77.72 14.22 19.02
CA GLY A 227 77.57 13.04 19.90
C GLY A 227 76.61 11.98 19.36
N TYR A 228 75.71 12.34 18.44
CA TYR A 228 74.82 11.35 17.84
C TYR A 228 75.56 10.41 16.88
N GLY A 229 75.35 9.11 17.06
CA GLY A 229 75.74 8.09 16.11
C GLY A 229 74.64 7.06 15.97
N LYS A 230 74.46 6.51 14.77
CA LYS A 230 73.45 5.46 14.49
C LYS A 230 73.59 4.22 15.38
N HIS A 231 74.75 4.01 16.00
CA HIS A 231 74.99 2.91 16.95
C HIS A 231 74.36 3.15 18.33
N LEU A 232 73.94 4.38 18.63
CA LEU A 232 73.26 4.75 19.88
C LEU A 232 71.73 4.68 19.77
N ASP A 233 71.21 4.65 18.55
CA ASP A 233 69.79 4.61 18.22
C ASP A 233 69.46 3.22 17.64
N ARG A 234 69.05 2.30 18.52
CA ARG A 234 68.84 0.89 18.18
C ARG A 234 67.67 0.70 17.21
N ASP A 235 66.63 1.51 17.35
CA ASP A 235 65.36 1.42 16.63
C ASP A 235 65.23 2.44 15.49
N GLY A 236 66.13 3.42 15.40
CA GLY A 236 66.27 4.30 14.25
C GLY A 236 65.27 5.46 14.21
N ASP A 237 64.69 5.83 15.35
CA ASP A 237 63.66 6.87 15.44
C ASP A 237 64.23 8.30 15.54
N GLY A 238 65.57 8.41 15.63
CA GLY A 238 66.29 9.67 15.75
C GLY A 238 66.55 10.11 17.19
N ILE A 239 66.27 9.28 18.19
CA ILE A 239 66.53 9.54 19.60
C ILE A 239 67.42 8.42 20.18
N GLY A 240 68.72 8.65 20.21
CA GLY A 240 69.69 7.71 20.78
C GLY A 240 69.61 7.62 22.30
N CYS A 241 69.76 6.39 22.82
CA CYS A 241 69.86 6.09 24.25
C CYS A 241 68.64 6.49 25.10
N ASP A 242 67.44 6.44 24.53
CA ASP A 242 66.17 6.73 25.19
C ASP A 242 65.64 5.57 26.06
N LYS A 243 66.08 4.34 25.81
CA LYS A 243 65.64 3.09 26.49
C LYS A 243 66.76 2.46 27.34
#